data_AF-A0A081C858-F1
#
_entry.id   AF-A0A081C858-F1
#
_cell.length_a   1.000
_cell.length_b   1.000
_cell.length_c   1.000
_cell.angle_alpha   90.00
_cell.angle_beta   90.00
_cell.angle_gamma   90.00
#
_symmetry.space_group_name_H-M   'P 1'
#
loop_
_entity.id
_entity.type
_entity.pdbx_description
1 polymer ?
#
loop_
_entity_poly.entity_id
_entity_poly.type
_entity_poly.pdbx_seq_one_letter_code
_entity_poly.pdbx_strand_id
1 'polypeptide(L)'
;MMKKRFLAFVCVTLLLLGAAGNASAYSNSGEWMFTLDGNDSNYDWDVLETKMEKWFSDEKGLERDIDLTYYDKVDVNQDTGGLKVDKGFMTLTYEDDFLSGTWKTELPIEFYSVKGAREFAFYWVEGLADFGYWSTEDLKTPNGKNIPKISHLSAWNPGYPITPPAVPEPGTLMLLGLGLVGAAVLGRKKSRA
;
A
#
# COMPACT_ATOMS: atom_id res chain seq x y z
N MET A 1 7.31 -75.13 0.20
CA MET A 1 7.79 -74.28 1.31
C MET A 1 7.96 -72.85 0.79
N MET A 2 7.19 -71.90 1.37
CA MET A 2 7.46 -70.45 1.62
C MET A 2 8.49 -69.72 0.73
N LYS A 3 8.35 -68.47 0.26
CA LYS A 3 7.47 -67.31 0.50
C LYS A 3 7.77 -66.32 -0.64
N LYS A 4 6.79 -65.92 -1.45
CA LYS A 4 6.93 -64.85 -2.49
C LYS A 4 5.68 -63.97 -2.54
N ARG A 5 5.34 -63.30 -1.44
CA ARG A 5 4.25 -62.31 -1.37
C ARG A 5 4.51 -61.34 -0.23
N PHE A 6 5.39 -60.37 -0.38
CA PHE A 6 5.51 -59.24 0.58
C PHE A 6 6.34 -58.09 -0.02
N LEU A 7 5.98 -57.61 -1.21
CA LEU A 7 6.60 -56.40 -1.78
C LEU A 7 5.65 -55.71 -2.75
N ALA A 8 4.45 -55.36 -2.28
CA ALA A 8 3.43 -54.71 -3.12
C ALA A 8 2.62 -53.64 -2.38
N PHE A 9 3.13 -53.07 -1.27
CA PHE A 9 2.30 -52.18 -0.44
C PHE A 9 3.01 -50.96 0.17
N VAL A 10 4.16 -50.53 -0.35
CA VAL A 10 4.89 -49.37 0.22
C VAL A 10 5.21 -48.26 -0.80
N CYS A 11 4.94 -48.43 -2.10
CA CYS A 11 5.27 -47.40 -3.11
C CYS A 11 4.08 -46.69 -3.78
N VAL A 12 2.84 -46.86 -3.30
CA VAL A 12 1.64 -46.22 -3.91
C VAL A 12 0.98 -45.20 -2.97
N THR A 13 1.61 -44.88 -1.83
CA THR A 13 1.07 -43.90 -0.86
C THR A 13 2.01 -42.71 -0.68
N LEU A 14 2.63 -42.22 -1.75
CA LEU A 14 3.51 -41.04 -1.70
C LEU A 14 3.38 -40.13 -2.94
N LEU A 15 2.18 -40.07 -3.53
CA LEU A 15 1.85 -39.18 -4.64
C LEU A 15 0.40 -38.76 -4.43
N LEU A 16 0.21 -37.59 -3.80
CA LEU A 16 -1.01 -36.76 -3.71
C LEU A 16 -1.08 -35.94 -2.40
N LEU A 17 0.04 -35.64 -1.74
CA LEU A 17 0.18 -34.36 -1.05
C LEU A 17 0.47 -33.29 -2.11
N GLY A 18 -0.48 -33.07 -3.00
CA GLY A 18 -0.57 -31.79 -3.67
C GLY A 18 -0.80 -30.79 -2.57
N ALA A 19 0.21 -29.98 -2.25
CA ALA A 19 0.04 -28.82 -1.42
C ALA A 19 -1.04 -27.97 -2.10
N ALA A 20 -2.28 -28.09 -1.65
CA ALA A 20 -3.23 -27.02 -1.78
C ALA A 20 -2.60 -25.88 -0.98
N GLY A 21 -1.75 -25.10 -1.64
CA GLY A 21 -1.39 -23.78 -1.17
C GLY A 21 -2.72 -23.10 -1.00
N ASN A 22 -3.15 -22.93 0.24
CA ASN A 22 -4.23 -22.00 0.53
C ASN A 22 -3.73 -20.70 -0.09
N ALA A 23 -4.37 -20.24 -1.16
CA ALA A 23 -4.16 -18.91 -1.67
C ALA A 23 -4.37 -18.01 -0.45
N SER A 24 -3.29 -17.46 0.08
CA SER A 24 -3.40 -16.49 1.15
C SER A 24 -4.18 -15.35 0.53
N ALA A 25 -5.43 -15.18 0.94
CA ALA A 25 -6.17 -13.99 0.58
C ALA A 25 -5.29 -12.82 1.02
N TYR A 26 -4.78 -12.06 0.05
CA TYR A 26 -3.99 -10.88 0.34
C TYR A 26 -4.94 -9.90 1.02
N SER A 27 -4.70 -9.63 2.30
CA SER A 27 -5.40 -8.55 2.99
C SER A 27 -4.90 -7.23 2.41
N ASN A 28 -5.82 -6.30 2.18
CA ASN A 28 -5.48 -4.91 1.88
C ASN A 28 -4.42 -4.38 2.86
N SER A 29 -3.40 -3.68 2.35
CA SER A 29 -2.36 -3.07 3.20
C SER A 29 -2.86 -1.89 4.00
N GLY A 30 -3.96 -1.26 3.57
CA GLY A 30 -4.65 -0.24 4.33
C GLY A 30 -5.83 -0.82 5.11
N GLU A 31 -6.24 -0.08 6.14
CA GLU A 31 -7.47 -0.34 6.87
C GLU A 31 -8.66 0.18 6.08
N TRP A 32 -9.66 -0.68 5.89
CA TRP A 32 -10.90 -0.31 5.21
C TRP A 32 -11.63 0.78 5.98
N MET A 33 -11.95 1.87 5.29
CA MET A 33 -12.69 2.99 5.86
C MET A 33 -14.18 2.88 5.56
N PHE A 34 -14.51 2.81 4.26
CA PHE A 34 -15.88 2.74 3.77
C PHE A 34 -15.90 2.39 2.28
N THR A 35 -17.09 2.01 1.79
CA THR A 35 -17.39 1.78 0.37
C THR A 35 -18.46 2.76 -0.10
N LEU A 36 -18.29 3.34 -1.30
CA LEU A 36 -19.21 4.31 -1.89
C LEU A 36 -19.56 3.93 -3.33
N ASP A 37 -20.79 4.26 -3.72
CA ASP A 37 -21.23 4.19 -5.11
C ASP A 37 -20.58 5.29 -5.97
N GLY A 38 -20.36 4.99 -7.25
CA GLY A 38 -19.90 5.95 -8.25
C GLY A 38 -18.44 5.75 -8.64
N ASN A 39 -17.76 6.85 -8.95
CA ASN A 39 -16.37 6.88 -9.38
C ASN A 39 -15.60 7.86 -8.50
N ASP A 40 -14.55 7.39 -7.84
CA ASP A 40 -13.67 8.16 -6.95
C ASP A 40 -13.09 9.38 -7.67
N SER A 41 -12.76 9.29 -8.97
CA SER A 41 -12.19 10.42 -9.71
C SER A 41 -13.14 11.60 -9.92
N ASN A 42 -14.45 11.36 -9.79
CA ASN A 42 -15.50 12.36 -10.01
C ASN A 42 -16.44 12.48 -8.80
N TYR A 43 -16.03 11.96 -7.65
CA TYR A 43 -16.81 12.07 -6.42
C TYR A 43 -16.70 13.50 -5.88
N ASP A 44 -17.68 13.91 -5.07
CA ASP A 44 -17.63 15.21 -4.40
C ASP A 44 -16.57 15.18 -3.29
N TRP A 45 -15.54 16.04 -3.40
CA TRP A 45 -14.37 15.99 -2.52
C TRP A 45 -14.72 16.36 -1.08
N ASP A 46 -15.53 17.41 -0.89
CA ASP A 46 -15.97 17.86 0.43
C ASP A 46 -16.73 16.73 1.17
N VAL A 47 -17.51 15.94 0.42
CA VAL A 47 -18.24 14.79 0.97
C VAL A 47 -17.29 13.66 1.35
N LEU A 48 -16.25 13.42 0.55
CA LEU A 48 -15.26 12.38 0.81
C LEU A 48 -14.43 12.73 2.05
N GLU A 49 -13.92 13.96 2.13
CA GLU A 49 -13.17 14.49 3.27
C GLU A 49 -13.99 14.39 4.55
N THR A 50 -15.23 14.91 4.55
CA THR A 50 -16.14 14.82 5.71
C THR A 50 -16.34 13.38 6.18
N LYS A 51 -16.43 12.41 5.24
CA LYS A 51 -16.57 10.99 5.59
C LYS A 51 -15.29 10.42 6.21
N MET A 52 -14.13 10.82 5.72
CA MET A 52 -12.84 10.40 6.26
C MET A 52 -12.61 10.97 7.65
N GLU A 53 -12.86 12.26 7.86
CA GLU A 53 -12.79 12.92 9.17
C GLU A 53 -13.70 12.23 10.17
N LYS A 54 -14.95 11.97 9.76
CA LYS A 54 -15.89 11.23 10.59
C LYS A 54 -15.40 9.83 10.93
N TRP A 55 -14.83 9.10 9.97
CA TRP A 55 -14.27 7.77 10.22
C TRP A 55 -13.12 7.83 11.23
N PHE A 56 -12.21 8.80 11.12
CA PHE A 56 -11.14 8.98 12.11
C PHE A 56 -11.68 9.31 13.51
N SER A 57 -12.69 10.18 13.60
CA SER A 57 -13.35 10.49 14.87
C SER A 57 -13.99 9.24 15.48
N ASP A 58 -14.80 8.52 14.71
CA ASP A 58 -15.58 7.38 15.20
C ASP A 58 -14.71 6.15 15.52
N GLU A 59 -13.80 5.78 14.62
CA GLU A 59 -13.04 4.52 14.71
C GLU A 59 -11.69 4.69 15.40
N LYS A 60 -11.08 5.88 15.33
CA LYS A 60 -9.76 6.15 15.92
C LYS A 60 -9.80 7.07 17.13
N GLY A 61 -10.92 7.75 17.38
CA GLY A 61 -10.99 8.80 18.39
C GLY A 61 -10.06 9.97 18.07
N LEU A 62 -9.79 10.20 16.78
CA LEU A 62 -8.89 11.24 16.29
C LEU A 62 -9.68 12.29 15.52
N GLU A 63 -9.57 13.54 15.96
CA GLU A 63 -10.02 14.69 15.17
C GLU A 63 -8.93 15.03 14.15
N ARG A 64 -9.26 14.95 12.86
CA ARG A 64 -8.37 15.30 11.76
C ARG A 64 -9.10 16.25 10.82
N ASP A 65 -8.34 17.22 10.32
CA ASP A 65 -8.72 18.08 9.20
C ASP A 65 -8.11 17.46 7.94
N ILE A 66 -8.94 16.90 7.07
CA ILE A 66 -8.52 16.16 5.88
C ILE A 66 -8.71 17.03 4.65
N ASP A 67 -7.60 17.49 4.07
CA ASP A 67 -7.56 18.14 2.75
C ASP A 67 -6.98 17.14 1.75
N LEU A 68 -7.79 16.52 0.90
CA LEU A 68 -7.32 15.48 -0.01
C LEU A 68 -6.60 16.07 -1.22
N THR A 69 -5.33 15.73 -1.37
CA THR A 69 -4.56 15.96 -2.58
C THR A 69 -4.40 14.67 -3.37
N TYR A 70 -4.88 14.70 -4.62
CA TYR A 70 -4.70 13.63 -5.59
C TYR A 70 -3.21 13.38 -5.88
N TYR A 71 -2.77 12.14 -5.75
CA TYR A 71 -1.41 11.71 -6.04
C TYR A 71 -1.31 11.14 -7.46
N ASP A 72 -1.93 9.99 -7.70
CA ASP A 72 -1.93 9.34 -9.02
C ASP A 72 -3.05 8.30 -9.17
N LYS A 73 -3.27 7.80 -10.39
CA LYS A 73 -4.26 6.78 -10.74
C LYS A 73 -3.78 5.88 -11.86
N VAL A 74 -3.89 4.57 -11.60
CA VAL A 74 -3.62 3.53 -12.59
C VAL A 74 -4.92 2.86 -13.03
N ASP A 75 -5.29 3.07 -14.30
CA ASP A 75 -6.41 2.38 -14.93
C ASP A 75 -6.00 0.97 -15.39
N VAL A 76 -6.86 -0.02 -15.15
CA VAL A 76 -6.61 -1.40 -15.54
C VAL A 76 -6.88 -1.53 -17.04
N ASN A 77 -5.85 -1.96 -17.79
CA ASN A 77 -6.03 -2.38 -19.17
C ASN A 77 -6.13 -3.91 -19.25
N GLN A 78 -7.34 -4.43 -19.07
CA GLN A 78 -7.61 -5.87 -19.09
C GLN A 78 -7.30 -6.51 -20.45
N ASP A 79 -7.26 -5.72 -21.53
CA ASP A 79 -7.06 -6.22 -22.90
C ASP A 79 -5.59 -6.54 -23.20
N THR A 80 -4.65 -5.96 -22.44
CA THR A 80 -3.22 -6.19 -22.67
C THR A 80 -2.66 -7.47 -22.04
N GLY A 81 -3.43 -8.17 -21.21
CA GLY A 81 -2.96 -9.35 -20.48
C GLY A 81 -1.75 -9.07 -19.56
N GLY A 82 -1.44 -7.79 -19.32
CA GLY A 82 -0.31 -7.38 -18.49
C GLY A 82 -0.67 -7.47 -17.01
N LEU A 83 0.09 -8.28 -16.26
CA LEU A 83 0.00 -8.36 -14.80
C LEU A 83 0.67 -7.17 -14.09
N LYS A 84 1.07 -6.15 -14.85
CA LYS A 84 1.72 -4.94 -14.35
C LYS A 84 1.40 -3.75 -15.26
N VAL A 85 1.03 -2.62 -14.67
CA VAL A 85 0.86 -1.33 -15.35
C VAL A 85 1.65 -0.27 -14.60
N ASP A 86 2.49 0.45 -15.33
CA ASP A 86 3.24 1.61 -14.83
C ASP A 86 2.63 2.88 -15.43
N LYS A 87 2.20 3.82 -14.58
CA LYS A 87 1.63 5.10 -15.01
C LYS A 87 1.98 6.19 -14.00
N GLY A 88 2.55 7.29 -14.49
CA GLY A 88 2.99 8.39 -13.64
C GLY A 88 3.99 7.95 -12.57
N PHE A 89 3.64 8.20 -11.31
CA PHE A 89 4.41 7.89 -10.10
C PHE A 89 3.93 6.62 -9.41
N MET A 90 3.10 5.81 -10.07
CA MET A 90 2.50 4.61 -9.51
C MET A 90 2.64 3.39 -10.43
N THR A 91 2.94 2.26 -9.80
CA THR A 91 2.95 0.93 -10.40
C THR A 91 1.86 0.09 -9.75
N LEU A 92 1.07 -0.61 -10.55
CA LEU A 92 0.07 -1.57 -10.09
C LEU A 92 0.40 -2.95 -10.67
N THR A 93 0.44 -3.98 -9.83
CA THR A 93 0.49 -5.39 -10.26
C THR A 93 -0.83 -6.07 -9.98
N TYR A 94 -1.12 -7.15 -10.70
CA TYR A 94 -2.34 -7.93 -10.60
C TYR A 94 -2.03 -9.42 -10.45
N GLU A 95 -2.85 -10.12 -9.69
CA GLU A 95 -3.03 -11.56 -9.84
C GLU A 95 -3.85 -11.87 -11.10
N ASP A 96 -3.76 -13.12 -11.58
CA ASP A 96 -4.39 -13.55 -12.85
C ASP A 96 -5.91 -13.32 -12.91
N ASP A 97 -6.58 -13.27 -11.75
CA ASP A 97 -8.03 -13.07 -11.64
C ASP A 97 -8.46 -11.60 -11.59
N PHE A 98 -7.51 -10.66 -11.48
CA PHE A 98 -7.73 -9.22 -11.28
C PHE A 98 -8.60 -8.90 -10.04
N LEU A 99 -8.52 -9.72 -9.00
CA LEU A 99 -9.20 -9.50 -7.72
C LEU A 99 -8.25 -8.99 -6.63
N SER A 100 -6.94 -9.09 -6.86
CA SER A 100 -5.92 -8.62 -5.93
C SER A 100 -4.60 -8.33 -6.65
N GLY A 101 -3.67 -7.72 -5.91
CA GLY A 101 -2.31 -7.50 -6.37
C GLY A 101 -1.53 -6.57 -5.44
N THR A 102 -0.55 -5.87 -6.00
CA THR A 102 0.26 -4.91 -5.24
C THR A 102 0.25 -3.54 -5.90
N TRP A 103 0.44 -2.50 -5.11
CA TRP A 103 0.72 -1.16 -5.59
C TRP A 103 2.09 -0.71 -5.08
N LYS A 104 2.74 0.16 -5.84
CA LYS A 104 3.98 0.83 -5.46
C LYS A 104 3.96 2.27 -5.96
N THR A 105 4.44 3.21 -5.15
CA THR A 105 4.55 4.63 -5.51
C THR A 105 5.98 5.14 -5.34
N GLU A 106 6.33 6.26 -5.96
CA GLU A 106 7.64 6.89 -5.74
C GLU A 106 7.79 7.56 -4.37
N LEU A 107 6.69 8.10 -3.84
CA LEU A 107 6.60 8.70 -2.50
C LEU A 107 5.56 7.93 -1.67
N PRO A 108 5.71 7.89 -0.34
CA PRO A 108 4.69 7.30 0.52
C PRO A 108 3.33 7.97 0.34
N ILE A 109 2.27 7.16 0.35
CA ILE A 109 0.88 7.60 0.30
C ILE A 109 0.17 7.31 1.63
N GLU A 110 -0.82 8.12 1.98
CA GLU A 110 -1.66 7.90 3.17
C GLU A 110 -2.97 7.20 2.84
N PHE A 111 -3.53 7.44 1.66
CA PHE A 111 -4.82 6.91 1.28
C PHE A 111 -4.77 6.28 -0.11
N TYR A 112 -5.55 5.23 -0.31
CA TYR A 112 -5.81 4.69 -1.63
C TYR A 112 -7.23 4.16 -1.74
N SER A 113 -7.74 4.04 -2.96
CA SER A 113 -9.03 3.41 -3.22
C SER A 113 -8.90 2.39 -4.32
N VAL A 114 -9.70 1.35 -4.18
CA VAL A 114 -9.87 0.31 -5.17
C VAL A 114 -11.25 0.47 -5.76
N LYS A 115 -11.33 0.68 -7.08
CA LYS A 115 -12.60 0.80 -7.80
C LYS A 115 -12.88 -0.46 -8.60
N GLY A 116 -14.11 -0.95 -8.52
CA GLY A 116 -14.62 -2.09 -9.29
C GLY A 116 -16.14 -2.01 -9.47
N ALA A 117 -16.63 -2.39 -10.65
CA ALA A 117 -18.04 -2.23 -11.02
C ALA A 117 -18.61 -0.81 -10.71
N ARG A 118 -19.64 -0.72 -9.87
CA ARG A 118 -20.35 0.53 -9.55
C ARG A 118 -19.87 1.21 -8.28
N GLU A 119 -18.96 0.59 -7.54
CA GLU A 119 -18.52 1.05 -6.23
C GLU A 119 -17.00 1.28 -6.21
N PHE A 120 -16.52 1.92 -5.15
CA PHE A 120 -15.11 1.98 -4.78
C PHE A 120 -14.98 1.90 -3.25
N ALA A 121 -13.92 1.28 -2.78
CA ALA A 121 -13.59 1.13 -1.36
C ALA A 121 -12.36 1.98 -1.05
N PHE A 122 -12.43 2.74 0.04
CA PHE A 122 -11.38 3.65 0.48
C PHE A 122 -10.62 3.05 1.67
N TYR A 123 -9.30 3.20 1.66
CA TYR A 123 -8.41 2.61 2.65
C TYR A 123 -7.44 3.65 3.20
N TRP A 124 -7.15 3.55 4.50
CA TRP A 124 -6.13 4.33 5.18
C TRP A 124 -4.87 3.49 5.42
N VAL A 125 -3.72 4.01 5.03
CA VAL A 125 -2.41 3.39 5.24
C VAL A 125 -1.76 4.01 6.46
N GLU A 126 -1.86 3.32 7.60
CA GLU A 126 -1.23 3.76 8.84
C GLU A 126 0.29 3.88 8.68
N GLY A 127 0.84 5.05 9.00
CA GLY A 127 2.28 5.30 8.96
C GLY A 127 2.85 5.68 7.59
N LEU A 128 2.00 5.86 6.57
CA LEU A 128 2.37 6.06 5.16
C LEU A 128 3.15 4.87 4.59
N ALA A 129 2.88 4.49 3.34
CA ALA A 129 3.70 3.48 2.67
C ALA A 129 3.86 3.79 1.18
N ASP A 130 4.99 3.39 0.62
CA ASP A 130 5.29 3.45 -0.81
C ASP A 130 5.05 2.11 -1.52
N PHE A 131 4.59 1.09 -0.78
CA PHE A 131 4.25 -0.23 -1.27
C PHE A 131 3.14 -0.85 -0.43
N GLY A 132 2.23 -1.58 -1.07
CA GLY A 132 1.21 -2.34 -0.37
C GLY A 132 0.47 -3.34 -1.25
N TYR A 133 -0.40 -4.10 -0.62
CA TYR A 133 -1.35 -5.02 -1.24
C TYR A 133 -2.70 -4.35 -1.39
N TRP A 134 -3.42 -4.73 -2.43
CA TRP A 134 -4.81 -4.35 -2.63
C TRP A 134 -5.66 -5.57 -2.99
N SER A 135 -6.94 -5.53 -2.66
CA SER A 135 -7.94 -6.51 -3.09
C SER A 135 -9.28 -5.81 -3.37
N THR A 136 -10.15 -6.46 -4.13
CA THR A 136 -11.52 -5.98 -4.39
C THR A 136 -12.53 -6.54 -3.39
N GLU A 137 -12.11 -7.15 -2.28
CA GLU A 137 -12.99 -7.90 -1.37
C GLU A 137 -14.11 -7.07 -0.73
N ASP A 138 -13.88 -5.77 -0.54
CA ASP A 138 -14.86 -4.83 0.03
C ASP A 138 -15.80 -4.21 -1.01
N LEU A 139 -15.78 -4.73 -2.24
CA LEU A 139 -16.63 -4.30 -3.34
C LEU A 139 -17.66 -5.36 -3.70
N LYS A 140 -18.83 -4.92 -4.17
CA LYS A 140 -19.88 -5.82 -4.65
C LYS A 140 -20.27 -5.49 -6.08
N THR A 141 -20.57 -6.54 -6.85
CA THR A 141 -21.27 -6.37 -8.12
C THR A 141 -22.68 -5.81 -7.88
N PRO A 142 -23.34 -5.19 -8.88
CA PRO A 142 -24.66 -4.55 -8.68
C PRO A 142 -25.77 -5.47 -8.17
N ASN A 143 -25.60 -6.79 -8.29
CA ASN A 143 -26.52 -7.80 -7.77
C ASN A 143 -26.17 -8.27 -6.34
N GLY A 144 -25.09 -7.77 -5.74
CA GLY A 144 -24.59 -8.11 -4.40
C GLY A 144 -23.99 -9.51 -4.26
N LYS A 145 -23.79 -10.25 -5.37
CA LYS A 145 -23.49 -11.69 -5.33
C LYS A 145 -22.02 -12.04 -5.57
N ASN A 146 -21.27 -11.18 -6.25
CA ASN A 146 -19.89 -11.46 -6.65
C ASN A 146 -18.96 -10.30 -6.27
N ILE A 147 -17.68 -10.62 -6.17
CA ILE A 147 -16.59 -9.64 -6.06
C ILE A 147 -16.27 -9.17 -7.50
N PRO A 148 -16.34 -7.86 -7.80
CA PRO A 148 -16.01 -7.35 -9.13
C PRO A 148 -14.50 -7.34 -9.34
N LYS A 149 -14.06 -7.48 -10.60
CA LYS A 149 -12.67 -7.20 -10.99
C LYS A 149 -12.34 -5.73 -10.81
N ILE A 150 -11.08 -5.44 -10.54
CA ILE A 150 -10.58 -4.06 -10.47
C ILE A 150 -10.77 -3.33 -11.82
N SER A 151 -11.19 -2.07 -11.73
CA SER A 151 -11.25 -1.09 -12.82
C SER A 151 -10.03 -0.17 -12.75
N HIS A 152 -9.70 0.34 -11.57
CA HIS A 152 -8.52 1.17 -11.33
C HIS A 152 -8.22 1.27 -9.83
N LEU A 153 -7.03 1.78 -9.53
CA LEU A 153 -6.61 2.19 -8.18
C LEU A 153 -6.17 3.65 -8.25
N SER A 154 -6.59 4.45 -7.26
CA SER A 154 -6.21 5.85 -7.11
C SER A 154 -5.57 6.05 -5.73
N ALA A 155 -4.56 6.91 -5.66
CA ALA A 155 -3.81 7.22 -4.44
C ALA A 155 -3.90 8.71 -4.09
N TRP A 156 -3.85 9.02 -2.79
CA TRP A 156 -3.96 10.39 -2.27
C TRP A 156 -3.09 10.60 -1.04
N ASN A 157 -2.80 11.86 -0.79
CA ASN A 157 -2.13 12.36 0.39
C ASN A 157 -2.91 13.56 0.95
N PRO A 158 -2.79 13.87 2.25
CA PRO A 158 -3.27 15.14 2.76
C PRO A 158 -2.50 16.31 2.10
N GLY A 159 -3.17 17.43 1.86
CA GLY A 159 -2.64 18.64 1.20
C GLY A 159 -1.61 19.41 2.03
N TYR A 160 -1.39 18.99 3.27
CA TYR A 160 -0.21 19.41 4.01
C TYR A 160 1.04 18.90 3.31
N PRO A 161 2.08 19.74 3.12
CA PRO A 161 3.35 19.25 2.64
C PRO A 161 3.74 18.09 3.55
N ILE A 162 3.90 16.90 2.95
CA ILE A 162 4.43 15.72 3.64
C ILE A 162 5.77 16.18 4.18
N THR A 163 5.79 16.67 5.41
CA THR A 163 7.01 17.16 6.02
C THR A 163 7.71 15.85 6.34
N PRO A 164 8.78 15.49 5.60
CA PRO A 164 9.41 14.20 5.85
C PRO A 164 9.75 14.15 7.34
N PRO A 165 9.54 13.00 8.01
CA PRO A 165 9.82 12.87 9.44
C PRO A 165 11.19 13.49 9.68
N ALA A 166 11.24 14.49 10.58
CA ALA A 166 12.41 15.34 10.73
C ALA A 166 13.66 14.44 10.88
N VAL A 167 14.42 14.32 9.78
CA VAL A 167 15.64 13.52 9.79
C VAL A 167 16.53 14.21 10.81
N PRO A 168 16.92 13.55 11.92
CA PRO A 168 17.78 14.18 12.90
C PRO A 168 18.99 14.71 12.14
N GLU A 169 19.19 16.03 12.21
CA GLU A 169 20.30 16.66 11.50
C GLU A 169 21.56 15.87 11.83
N PRO A 170 22.27 15.33 10.82
CA PRO A 170 23.39 14.46 11.11
C PRO A 170 24.37 15.28 11.94
N GLY A 171 24.73 14.73 13.11
CA GLY A 171 25.61 15.36 14.09
C GLY A 171 26.96 15.81 13.52
N THR A 172 27.25 15.50 12.26
CA THR A 172 28.30 16.10 11.43
C THR A 172 28.31 17.63 11.42
N LEU A 173 27.17 18.33 11.45
CA LEU A 173 27.19 19.80 11.53
C LEU A 173 27.71 20.29 12.89
N MET A 174 27.31 19.61 13.97
CA MET A 174 27.84 19.86 15.30
C MET A 174 29.33 19.49 15.39
N LEU A 175 29.73 18.36 14.79
CA LEU A 175 31.12 17.90 14.77
C LEU A 175 32.02 18.84 13.95
N LEU A 176 31.51 19.38 12.84
CA LEU A 176 32.18 20.41 12.04
C LEU A 176 32.36 21.69 12.85
N GLY A 177 31.31 22.15 13.54
CA GLY A 177 31.38 23.32 14.42
C GLY A 177 32.41 23.14 15.53
N LEU A 178 32.38 22.01 16.24
CA LEU A 178 33.33 21.68 17.30
C LEU A 178 34.77 21.52 16.75
N GLY A 179 34.92 20.93 15.57
CA GLY A 179 36.21 20.77 14.89
C GLY A 179 36.87 22.11 14.54
N LEU A 180 36.08 23.07 14.02
CA LEU A 180 36.57 24.41 13.70
C LEU A 180 36.99 25.20 14.94
N VAL A 181 36.21 25.10 16.03
CA VAL A 181 36.56 25.72 17.31
C VAL A 181 37.87 25.12 17.86
N GLY A 182 38.01 23.79 17.82
CA GLY A 182 39.25 23.12 18.21
C GLY A 182 40.46 23.56 17.40
N ALA A 183 40.33 23.63 16.07
CA ALA A 183 41.39 24.08 15.17
C ALA A 183 41.80 25.55 15.43
N ALA A 184 40.84 26.44 15.67
CA ALA A 184 41.11 27.84 15.97
C ALA A 184 41.89 28.03 17.28
N VAL A 185 41.57 27.24 18.33
CA VAL A 185 42.29 27.27 19.61
C VAL A 185 43.72 26.78 19.46
N LEU A 186 43.93 25.68 18.73
CA LEU A 186 45.28 25.14 18.47
C LEU A 186 46.12 26.06 17.57
N GLY A 187 45.52 26.71 16.58
CA GLY A 187 46.19 27.63 15.67
C GLY A 187 46.80 28.86 16.37
N ARG A 188 46.11 29.41 17.39
CA ARG A 188 46.58 30.58 18.15
C ARG A 188 47.82 30.31 19.03
N LYS A 189 48.09 29.05 19.37
CA LYS A 189 49.30 28.68 20.15
C LYS A 189 50.58 28.74 19.31
N LYS A 190 50.48 28.55 17.98
CA LYS A 190 51.65 28.47 17.09
C LYS A 190 52.17 29.85 16.66
N SER A 191 51.36 30.91 16.71
CA SER A 191 51.77 32.27 16.32
C SER A 191 52.37 33.11 17.45
N ARG A 192 52.53 32.53 18.66
CA ARG A 192 53.13 33.19 19.83
C ARG A 192 54.49 32.60 20.23
N ALA A 193 55.09 31.76 19.39
CA ALA A 193 56.49 31.34 19.48
C ALA A 193 57.28 32.01 18.34
#